data_AF-A0A644U8A4-F1
#
_entry.id   AF-A0A644U8A4-F1
#
_cell.length_a   1.000
_cell.length_b   1.000
_cell.length_c   1.000
_cell.angle_alpha   90.00
_cell.angle_beta   90.00
_cell.angle_gamma   90.00
#
_symmetry.space_group_name_H-M   'P 1'
#
loop_
_entity.id
_entity.type
_entity.pdbx_description
1 polymer ?
#
loop_
_entity_poly.entity_id
_entity_poly.type
_entity_poly.pdbx_seq_one_letter_code
_entity_poly.pdbx_strand_id
1 'polypeptide(L)'
;MRKSLLFLVFVMVAFLLKAQDNTVVPNGFNRFYHPDGKVSSEGMMRDGKPDGYWKTYWENGTLKSEGNRRNFELDSIWSFYDENGKTTLQIGYLNGKKEGIRRTIRENEIIEENFSNDVKHGLTVYYYPDGKVMRTINFENGLENGFAREYDQEGTVITMIEYRRGFVVDRENINRRDRNGLKQGKWKFFYPDGKVKTEGNYRDDKRNGYFKEYDEKGMLIDIAKYVNDVKQEEPPELARLDVRTDYYPDGKVKTRASYKGDTPEGVRREYDEKGQVVAAYTFTNGVITAEGIIDDEGVKDGPWKEFYADGTMRSEGVYRNGKRIGKWRFYHQNGNLEQEGNYNNQGNTDGLWKWYYEDGLMLREENFLNGKSEGLFTEYDENGTVIIQGEYVDGLEEGFWKYQHGDHREEGTYRGGMRNGDWKYYYDNGQLSFQGAFIDDNPNGRHSWFWPNGKKKDEGEYLMGMKNGDWIQYNTDGTVFMVISYQNGIEKKYDGVRIKPEPLE
;
A
#
# COMPACT_ATOMS: atom_id res chain seq x y z
N MET A 1 41.43 -57.31 -58.48
CA MET A 1 41.95 -56.06 -57.87
C MET A 1 41.29 -55.88 -56.51
N ARG A 2 42.04 -56.11 -55.41
CA ARG A 2 42.34 -55.15 -54.32
C ARG A 2 41.11 -54.46 -53.70
N LYS A 3 40.75 -54.85 -52.46
CA LYS A 3 40.99 -54.14 -51.16
C LYS A 3 39.92 -53.05 -50.91
N SER A 4 39.26 -52.84 -49.77
CA SER A 4 39.31 -53.39 -48.41
C SER A 4 38.02 -52.99 -47.67
N LEU A 5 37.48 -53.92 -46.88
CA LEU A 5 37.07 -53.77 -45.49
C LEU A 5 37.18 -52.35 -44.86
N LEU A 6 36.08 -51.85 -44.27
CA LEU A 6 36.14 -51.18 -42.98
C LEU A 6 34.93 -51.61 -42.12
N PHE A 7 35.27 -52.15 -40.96
CA PHE A 7 34.40 -52.63 -39.89
C PHE A 7 33.93 -51.41 -39.08
N LEU A 8 32.66 -51.36 -38.66
CA LEU A 8 32.31 -50.69 -37.41
C LEU A 8 31.40 -51.59 -36.59
N VAL A 9 31.96 -52.02 -35.46
CA VAL A 9 31.39 -52.90 -34.45
C VAL A 9 30.22 -52.18 -33.77
N PHE A 10 29.04 -52.79 -33.79
CA PHE A 10 27.94 -52.43 -32.89
C PHE A 10 28.31 -52.96 -31.50
N VAL A 11 28.92 -52.11 -30.65
CA VAL A 11 29.14 -52.45 -29.24
C VAL A 11 27.79 -52.35 -28.54
N MET A 12 27.28 -53.52 -28.17
CA MET A 12 26.14 -53.70 -27.26
C MET A 12 26.43 -52.95 -25.96
N VAL A 13 25.73 -51.84 -25.73
CA VAL A 13 25.73 -51.16 -24.44
C VAL A 13 24.79 -51.93 -23.53
N ALA A 14 25.34 -52.88 -22.77
CA ALA A 14 24.67 -53.47 -21.62
C ALA A 14 25.08 -52.71 -20.36
N PHE A 15 24.44 -51.56 -20.10
CA PHE A 15 24.35 -51.07 -18.72
C PHE A 15 23.22 -51.83 -18.05
N LEU A 16 23.60 -52.83 -17.24
CA LEU A 16 22.73 -53.44 -16.25
C LEU A 16 22.32 -52.36 -15.26
N LEU A 17 21.19 -51.69 -15.50
CA LEU A 17 20.46 -51.01 -14.45
C LEU A 17 20.01 -52.09 -13.47
N LYS A 18 20.60 -52.10 -12.27
CA LYS A 18 20.04 -52.84 -11.14
C LYS A 18 18.66 -52.24 -10.86
N ALA A 19 17.61 -52.89 -11.34
CA ALA A 19 16.27 -52.68 -10.81
C ALA A 19 16.31 -53.12 -9.34
N GLN A 20 16.25 -52.15 -8.42
CA GLN A 20 16.18 -52.43 -7.00
C GLN A 20 14.73 -52.77 -6.67
N ASP A 21 14.46 -54.03 -6.36
CA ASP A 21 13.19 -54.48 -5.78
C ASP A 21 13.07 -53.88 -4.37
N ASN A 22 12.53 -52.66 -4.28
CA ASN A 22 12.07 -52.10 -3.01
C ASN A 22 10.68 -52.69 -2.71
N THR A 23 10.64 -53.87 -2.09
CA THR A 23 9.40 -54.39 -1.53
C THR A 23 8.94 -53.46 -0.41
N VAL A 24 7.92 -52.65 -0.69
CA VAL A 24 7.29 -51.77 0.30
C VAL A 24 6.67 -52.64 1.40
N VAL A 25 7.07 -52.42 2.65
CA VAL A 25 6.50 -53.06 3.83
C VAL A 25 5.24 -52.27 4.20
N PRO A 26 4.01 -52.78 3.98
CA PRO A 26 2.79 -51.96 4.14
C PRO A 26 2.57 -51.48 5.58
N ASN A 27 3.10 -52.23 6.55
CA ASN A 27 3.02 -51.94 7.98
C ASN A 27 4.42 -52.02 8.58
N GLY A 28 5.08 -50.88 8.73
CA GLY A 28 6.44 -50.83 9.26
C GLY A 28 7.31 -49.74 8.64
N PHE A 29 8.59 -49.76 9.00
CA PHE A 29 9.56 -48.78 8.54
C PHE A 29 10.02 -49.07 7.10
N ASN A 30 9.99 -48.05 6.25
CA ASN A 30 10.40 -48.13 4.85
C ASN A 30 11.48 -47.10 4.52
N ARG A 31 12.33 -47.43 3.54
CA ARG A 31 13.31 -46.51 2.92
C ARG A 31 13.16 -46.51 1.41
N PHE A 32 13.15 -45.31 0.85
CA PHE A 32 13.16 -45.06 -0.59
C PHE A 32 14.47 -44.40 -0.97
N TYR A 33 14.89 -44.56 -2.22
CA TYR A 33 16.19 -44.11 -2.69
C TYR A 33 16.06 -43.24 -3.95
N HIS A 34 16.98 -42.30 -4.11
CA HIS A 34 17.21 -41.52 -5.32
C HIS A 34 17.87 -42.39 -6.40
N PRO A 35 17.92 -41.96 -7.68
CA PRO A 35 18.58 -42.71 -8.75
C PRO A 35 20.07 -42.98 -8.50
N ASP A 36 20.73 -42.14 -7.71
CA ASP A 36 22.14 -42.29 -7.31
C ASP A 36 22.35 -43.30 -6.17
N GLY A 37 21.27 -43.89 -5.63
CA GLY A 37 21.30 -44.89 -4.57
C GLY A 37 21.28 -44.32 -3.15
N LYS A 38 21.27 -43.00 -2.94
CA LYS A 38 21.10 -42.39 -1.61
C LYS A 38 19.65 -42.42 -1.16
N VAL A 39 19.38 -42.36 0.14
CA VAL A 39 18.00 -42.35 0.68
C VAL A 39 17.30 -41.07 0.23
N SER A 40 16.11 -41.19 -0.35
CA SER A 40 15.24 -40.07 -0.74
C SER A 40 14.16 -39.77 0.30
N SER A 41 13.65 -40.80 0.97
CA SER A 41 12.72 -40.67 2.09
C SER A 41 12.67 -41.93 2.93
N GLU A 42 12.30 -41.78 4.19
CA GLU A 42 12.11 -42.91 5.09
C GLU A 42 11.09 -42.58 6.19
N GLY A 43 10.47 -43.61 6.74
CA GLY A 43 9.51 -43.44 7.83
C GLY A 43 8.58 -44.62 8.01
N MET A 44 7.63 -44.45 8.92
CA MET A 44 6.63 -45.48 9.25
C MET A 44 5.49 -45.49 8.23
N MET A 45 5.06 -46.68 7.84
CA MET A 45 3.85 -46.92 7.06
C MET A 45 2.82 -47.73 7.86
N ARG A 46 1.54 -47.41 7.61
CA ARG A 46 0.38 -48.22 8.01
C ARG A 46 -0.52 -48.37 6.78
N ASP A 47 -0.95 -49.59 6.48
CA ASP A 47 -1.78 -49.91 5.30
C ASP A 47 -1.24 -49.36 3.97
N GLY A 48 0.09 -49.39 3.79
CA GLY A 48 0.77 -48.91 2.59
C GLY A 48 0.83 -47.39 2.44
N LYS A 49 0.43 -46.63 3.46
CA LYS A 49 0.47 -45.17 3.48
C LYS A 49 1.42 -44.67 4.58
N PRO A 50 2.11 -43.53 4.38
CA PRO A 50 2.87 -42.88 5.44
C PRO A 50 2.00 -42.55 6.66
N ASP A 51 2.35 -43.09 7.83
CA ASP A 51 1.67 -42.84 9.10
C ASP A 51 2.66 -43.01 10.26
N GLY A 52 2.85 -41.96 11.04
CA GLY A 52 3.97 -41.82 11.97
C GLY A 52 5.06 -40.87 11.45
N TYR A 53 6.23 -40.92 12.09
CA TYR A 53 7.33 -40.00 11.80
C TYR A 53 7.97 -40.29 10.43
N TRP A 54 8.23 -39.23 9.68
CA TRP A 54 8.65 -39.29 8.29
C TRP A 54 9.76 -38.28 8.00
N LYS A 55 10.73 -38.69 7.20
CA LYS A 55 11.85 -37.86 6.73
C LYS A 55 11.96 -37.92 5.22
N THR A 56 12.35 -36.81 4.61
CA THR A 56 12.75 -36.74 3.20
C THR A 56 14.11 -36.08 3.08
N TYR A 57 14.86 -36.40 2.03
CA TYR A 57 16.24 -35.97 1.83
C TYR A 57 16.46 -35.40 0.42
N TRP A 58 17.37 -34.45 0.29
CA TRP A 58 17.88 -33.95 -1.00
C TRP A 58 18.78 -34.99 -1.69
N GLU A 59 19.07 -34.82 -2.98
CA GLU A 59 19.97 -35.73 -3.73
C GLU A 59 21.41 -35.71 -3.18
N ASN A 60 21.83 -34.60 -2.57
CA ASN A 60 23.12 -34.55 -1.89
C ASN A 60 23.13 -35.35 -0.57
N GLY A 61 21.96 -35.73 -0.02
CA GLY A 61 21.78 -36.51 1.19
C GLY A 61 21.43 -35.71 2.46
N THR A 62 21.36 -34.37 2.39
CA THR A 62 20.89 -33.56 3.52
C THR A 62 19.39 -33.71 3.74
N LEU A 63 18.95 -33.55 4.99
CA LEU A 63 17.53 -33.60 5.35
C LEU A 63 16.78 -32.47 4.64
N LYS A 64 15.67 -32.78 3.98
CA LYS A 64 14.82 -31.85 3.25
C LYS A 64 13.57 -31.48 4.04
N SER A 65 12.95 -32.48 4.67
CA SER A 65 11.85 -32.25 5.61
C SER A 65 11.69 -33.39 6.58
N GLU A 66 11.12 -33.09 7.75
CA GLU A 66 10.70 -34.10 8.71
C GLU A 66 9.43 -33.67 9.45
N GLY A 67 8.65 -34.64 9.88
CA GLY A 67 7.42 -34.39 10.62
C GLY A 67 6.65 -35.66 10.91
N ASN A 68 5.53 -35.51 11.61
CA ASN A 68 4.70 -36.64 12.01
C ASN A 68 3.40 -36.70 11.21
N ARG A 69 2.89 -37.92 11.06
CA ARG A 69 1.51 -38.17 10.62
C ARG A 69 0.76 -38.97 11.67
N ARG A 70 -0.51 -38.65 11.85
CA ARG A 70 -1.43 -39.44 12.67
C ARG A 70 -2.70 -39.64 11.87
N ASN A 71 -3.12 -40.88 11.72
CA ASN A 71 -4.27 -41.24 10.90
C ASN A 71 -4.13 -40.79 9.44
N PHE A 72 -2.91 -40.92 8.89
CA PHE A 72 -2.56 -40.52 7.53
C PHE A 72 -2.59 -39.01 7.25
N GLU A 73 -2.89 -38.19 8.26
CA GLU A 73 -2.92 -36.73 8.18
C GLU A 73 -1.67 -36.12 8.79
N LEU A 74 -1.29 -34.91 8.36
CA LEU A 74 -0.20 -34.15 8.96
C LEU A 74 -0.54 -33.80 10.41
N ASP A 75 0.43 -33.99 11.31
CA ASP A 75 0.25 -33.78 12.73
C ASP A 75 1.54 -33.24 13.35
N SER A 76 1.39 -32.46 14.42
CA SER A 76 2.49 -31.84 15.16
C SER A 76 3.33 -30.90 14.27
N ILE A 77 4.59 -30.65 14.63
CA ILE A 77 5.47 -29.73 13.91
C ILE A 77 6.11 -30.45 12.72
N TRP A 78 5.99 -29.83 11.55
CA TRP A 78 6.74 -30.15 10.35
C TRP A 78 7.86 -29.14 10.15
N SER A 79 9.08 -29.63 9.95
CA SER A 79 10.28 -28.83 9.68
C SER A 79 10.80 -29.09 8.27
N PHE A 80 11.28 -28.04 7.61
CA PHE A 80 11.82 -28.07 6.26
C PHE A 80 13.16 -27.37 6.23
N TYR A 81 14.07 -27.85 5.39
CA TYR A 81 15.46 -27.40 5.33
C TYR A 81 15.90 -27.22 3.87
N ASP A 82 16.84 -26.31 3.66
CA ASP A 82 17.53 -26.16 2.37
C ASP A 82 18.57 -27.27 2.14
N GLU A 83 19.24 -27.24 0.98
CA GLU A 83 20.26 -28.23 0.61
C GLU A 83 21.49 -28.22 1.53
N ASN A 84 21.70 -27.15 2.29
CA ASN A 84 22.77 -27.00 3.29
C ASN A 84 22.33 -27.44 4.70
N GLY A 85 21.07 -27.86 4.88
CA GLY A 85 20.51 -28.30 6.14
C GLY A 85 20.04 -27.16 7.06
N LYS A 86 19.96 -25.92 6.57
CA LYS A 86 19.42 -24.80 7.35
C LYS A 86 17.89 -24.82 7.30
N THR A 87 17.24 -24.66 8.46
CA THR A 87 15.78 -24.61 8.55
C THR A 87 15.23 -23.42 7.76
N THR A 88 14.27 -23.68 6.86
CA THR A 88 13.58 -22.67 6.04
C THR A 88 12.12 -22.49 6.45
N LEU A 89 11.50 -23.52 7.02
CA LEU A 89 10.11 -23.48 7.47
C LEU A 89 9.88 -24.44 8.64
N GLN A 90 9.14 -23.98 9.64
CA GLN A 90 8.49 -24.81 10.64
C GLN A 90 7.00 -24.49 10.66
N ILE A 91 6.15 -25.50 10.74
CA ILE A 91 4.69 -25.30 10.75
C ILE A 91 4.00 -26.40 11.55
N GLY A 92 3.10 -26.00 12.44
CA GLY A 92 2.26 -26.91 13.20
C GLY A 92 1.03 -27.38 12.41
N TYR A 93 0.70 -28.65 12.57
CA TYR A 93 -0.53 -29.27 12.05
C TYR A 93 -1.29 -30.00 13.15
N LEU A 94 -2.61 -30.00 13.04
CA LEU A 94 -3.52 -30.82 13.85
C LEU A 94 -4.61 -31.37 12.92
N ASN A 95 -4.72 -32.70 12.82
CA ASN A 95 -5.67 -33.38 11.91
C ASN A 95 -5.60 -32.84 10.47
N GLY A 96 -4.37 -32.71 9.94
CA GLY A 96 -4.12 -32.29 8.56
C GLY A 96 -4.24 -30.78 8.30
N LYS A 97 -4.73 -30.00 9.25
CA LYS A 97 -4.89 -28.54 9.13
C LYS A 97 -3.78 -27.80 9.84
N LYS A 98 -3.39 -26.63 9.34
CA LYS A 98 -2.41 -25.75 10.00
C LYS A 98 -2.98 -25.27 11.32
N GLU A 99 -2.20 -25.44 12.38
CA GLU A 99 -2.56 -25.07 13.75
C GLU A 99 -1.32 -24.56 14.49
N GLY A 100 -1.46 -23.43 15.19
CA GLY A 100 -0.38 -22.79 15.92
C GLY A 100 0.58 -21.99 15.03
N ILE A 101 1.85 -21.96 15.43
CA ILE A 101 2.85 -21.08 14.83
C ILE A 101 3.42 -21.70 13.55
N ARG A 102 3.44 -20.89 12.48
CA ARG A 102 4.24 -21.10 11.28
C ARG A 102 5.41 -20.12 11.30
N ARG A 103 6.63 -20.63 11.26
CA ARG A 103 7.87 -19.86 11.22
C ARG A 103 8.57 -20.07 9.88
N THR A 104 8.67 -19.02 9.07
CA THR A 104 9.37 -19.02 7.78
C THR A 104 10.69 -18.27 7.93
N ILE A 105 11.81 -18.86 7.49
CA ILE A 105 13.14 -18.27 7.54
C ILE A 105 13.61 -18.05 6.10
N ARG A 106 13.82 -16.78 5.73
CA ARG A 106 14.36 -16.36 4.44
C ARG A 106 15.75 -15.74 4.64
N GLU A 107 16.41 -15.35 3.57
CA GLU A 107 17.74 -14.72 3.64
C GLU A 107 17.71 -13.41 4.46
N ASN A 108 16.68 -12.59 4.24
CA ASN A 108 16.61 -11.23 4.80
C ASN A 108 15.54 -11.04 5.90
N GLU A 109 14.74 -12.05 6.20
CA GLU A 109 13.66 -11.93 7.18
C GLU A 109 13.27 -13.28 7.81
N ILE A 110 12.74 -13.23 9.03
CA ILE A 110 12.04 -14.34 9.68
C ILE A 110 10.59 -13.92 9.88
N ILE A 111 9.64 -14.78 9.56
CA ILE A 111 8.21 -14.50 9.67
C ILE A 111 7.57 -15.52 10.60
N GLU A 112 6.88 -15.07 11.63
CA GLU A 112 6.07 -15.89 12.52
C GLU A 112 4.60 -15.53 12.35
N GLU A 113 3.80 -16.51 11.95
CA GLU A 113 2.37 -16.40 11.69
C GLU A 113 1.61 -17.38 12.59
N ASN A 114 0.41 -17.01 13.04
CA ASN A 114 -0.47 -17.91 13.78
C ASN A 114 -1.62 -18.41 12.91
N PHE A 115 -1.91 -19.70 13.00
CA PHE A 115 -2.98 -20.38 12.28
C PHE A 115 -3.90 -21.10 13.27
N SER A 116 -5.20 -21.07 13.00
CA SER A 116 -6.17 -21.95 13.62
C SER A 116 -7.07 -22.51 12.54
N ASN A 117 -7.12 -23.83 12.42
CA ASN A 117 -7.87 -24.54 11.38
C ASN A 117 -7.63 -23.99 9.96
N ASP A 118 -6.37 -23.88 9.54
CA ASP A 118 -5.92 -23.31 8.25
C ASP A 118 -6.14 -21.79 8.07
N VAL A 119 -6.82 -21.13 8.98
CA VAL A 119 -7.09 -19.69 8.92
C VAL A 119 -6.03 -18.93 9.71
N LYS A 120 -5.40 -17.94 9.06
CA LYS A 120 -4.46 -17.05 9.74
C LYS A 120 -5.22 -16.19 10.76
N HIS A 121 -4.70 -16.09 11.97
CA HIS A 121 -5.30 -15.30 13.05
C HIS A 121 -4.22 -14.79 14.02
N GLY A 122 -4.58 -13.79 14.82
CA GLY A 122 -3.71 -13.22 15.84
C GLY A 122 -2.52 -12.45 15.26
N LEU A 123 -1.49 -12.27 16.08
CA LEU A 123 -0.33 -11.47 15.75
C LEU A 123 0.62 -12.23 14.81
N THR A 124 0.90 -11.62 13.65
CA THR A 124 2.00 -11.98 12.76
C THR A 124 3.18 -11.03 13.03
N VAL A 125 4.37 -11.60 13.18
CA VAL A 125 5.60 -10.86 13.46
C VAL A 125 6.64 -11.14 12.38
N TYR A 126 7.21 -10.08 11.83
CA TYR A 126 8.34 -10.12 10.93
C TYR A 126 9.57 -9.64 11.71
N TYR A 127 10.66 -10.36 11.58
CA TYR A 127 11.93 -10.05 12.23
C TYR A 127 13.01 -9.83 11.17
N TYR A 128 13.95 -8.94 11.50
CA TYR A 128 15.24 -8.87 10.84
C TYR A 128 16.04 -10.15 11.08
N PRO A 129 17.10 -10.42 10.28
CA PRO A 129 17.95 -11.60 10.48
C PRO A 129 18.64 -11.66 11.85
N ASP A 130 18.83 -10.50 12.51
CA ASP A 130 19.38 -10.39 13.87
C ASP A 130 18.34 -10.70 14.98
N GLY A 131 17.09 -11.01 14.61
CA GLY A 131 16.00 -11.35 15.51
C GLY A 131 15.23 -10.15 16.06
N LYS A 132 15.58 -8.92 15.71
CA LYS A 132 14.78 -7.75 16.09
C LYS A 132 13.47 -7.70 15.32
N VAL A 133 12.41 -7.24 15.97
CA VAL A 133 11.12 -7.05 15.32
C VAL A 133 11.26 -5.97 14.25
N MET A 134 10.86 -6.32 13.03
CA MET A 134 10.79 -5.43 11.87
C MET A 134 9.36 -4.92 11.66
N ARG A 135 8.36 -5.79 11.85
CA ARG A 135 6.94 -5.46 11.64
C ARG A 135 6.02 -6.37 12.44
N THR A 136 4.92 -5.83 12.94
CA THR A 136 3.83 -6.60 13.57
C THR A 136 2.50 -6.28 12.89
N ILE A 137 1.70 -7.29 12.58
CA ILE A 137 0.37 -7.14 11.96
C ILE A 137 -0.61 -8.08 12.65
N ASN A 138 -1.80 -7.59 13.03
CA ASN A 138 -2.83 -8.41 13.62
C ASN A 138 -3.82 -8.92 12.56
N PHE A 139 -4.18 -10.20 12.64
CA PHE A 139 -5.10 -10.87 11.72
C PHE A 139 -6.33 -11.38 12.45
N GLU A 140 -7.49 -11.25 11.83
CA GLU A 140 -8.76 -11.81 12.29
C GLU A 140 -9.47 -12.47 11.09
N ASN A 141 -9.79 -13.75 11.23
CA ASN A 141 -10.43 -14.55 10.16
C ASN A 141 -9.70 -14.48 8.81
N GLY A 142 -8.37 -14.50 8.83
CA GLY A 142 -7.52 -14.50 7.63
C GLY A 142 -7.23 -13.11 7.06
N LEU A 143 -7.84 -12.04 7.58
CA LEU A 143 -7.68 -10.67 7.10
C LEU A 143 -6.97 -9.80 8.13
N GLU A 144 -6.20 -8.82 7.68
CA GLU A 144 -5.61 -7.80 8.55
C GLU A 144 -6.71 -7.03 9.28
N ASN A 145 -6.62 -6.95 10.61
CA ASN A 145 -7.59 -6.24 11.43
C ASN A 145 -6.95 -5.71 12.72
N GLY A 146 -7.11 -4.42 12.99
CA GLY A 146 -6.48 -3.72 14.11
C GLY A 146 -5.18 -3.02 13.72
N PHE A 147 -4.31 -2.77 14.70
CA PHE A 147 -3.08 -2.00 14.50
C PHE A 147 -1.90 -2.86 14.04
N ALA A 148 -1.18 -2.36 13.05
CA ALA A 148 0.15 -2.81 12.67
C ALA A 148 1.19 -1.74 12.98
N ARG A 149 2.43 -2.19 13.20
CA ARG A 149 3.58 -1.33 13.50
C ARG A 149 4.79 -1.80 12.70
N GLU A 150 5.57 -0.85 12.21
CA GLU A 150 6.89 -1.09 11.61
C GLU A 150 7.95 -0.48 12.50
N TYR A 151 9.10 -1.14 12.57
CA TYR A 151 10.20 -0.80 13.46
C TYR A 151 11.48 -0.62 12.65
N ASP A 152 12.35 0.29 13.08
CA ASP A 152 13.71 0.36 12.57
C ASP A 152 14.64 -0.69 13.23
N GLN A 153 15.91 -0.71 12.83
CA GLN A 153 16.92 -1.63 13.38
C GLN A 153 17.29 -1.35 14.85
N GLU A 154 16.86 -0.22 15.41
CA GLU A 154 17.01 0.12 16.84
C GLU A 154 15.78 -0.32 17.65
N GLY A 155 14.72 -0.79 16.99
CA GLY A 155 13.45 -1.18 17.61
C GLY A 155 12.50 0.01 17.83
N THR A 156 12.79 1.17 17.24
CA THR A 156 11.90 2.34 17.30
C THR A 156 10.73 2.13 16.34
N VAL A 157 9.49 2.35 16.80
CA VAL A 157 8.32 2.32 15.91
C VAL A 157 8.39 3.51 14.96
N ILE A 158 8.43 3.24 13.65
CA ILE A 158 8.58 4.25 12.59
C ILE A 158 7.34 4.43 11.72
N THR A 159 6.43 3.45 11.76
CA THR A 159 5.14 3.51 11.06
C THR A 159 4.06 2.86 11.92
N MET A 160 2.87 3.44 11.92
CA MET A 160 1.65 2.82 12.43
C MET A 160 0.62 2.71 11.32
N ILE A 161 -0.10 1.60 11.25
CA ILE A 161 -1.15 1.37 10.24
C ILE A 161 -2.37 0.77 10.95
N GLU A 162 -3.56 1.31 10.71
CA GLU A 162 -4.83 0.70 11.15
C GLU A 162 -5.46 -0.06 9.99
N TYR A 163 -5.75 -1.34 10.20
CA TYR A 163 -6.47 -2.18 9.27
C TYR A 163 -7.90 -2.45 9.75
N ARG A 164 -8.86 -2.46 8.83
CA ARG A 164 -10.20 -3.00 9.05
C ARG A 164 -10.57 -3.95 7.92
N ARG A 165 -10.67 -5.24 8.24
CA ARG A 165 -11.04 -6.30 7.28
C ARG A 165 -10.18 -6.29 5.99
N GLY A 166 -8.86 -6.18 6.14
CA GLY A 166 -7.90 -6.16 5.04
C GLY A 166 -7.67 -4.79 4.40
N PHE A 167 -8.50 -3.79 4.69
CA PHE A 167 -8.32 -2.43 4.17
C PHE A 167 -7.52 -1.56 5.13
N VAL A 168 -6.60 -0.77 4.60
CA VAL A 168 -5.92 0.29 5.35
C VAL A 168 -6.91 1.44 5.59
N VAL A 169 -7.14 1.77 6.85
CA VAL A 169 -8.02 2.87 7.27
C VAL A 169 -7.22 4.12 7.64
N ASP A 170 -6.04 3.92 8.23
CA ASP A 170 -5.13 5.01 8.59
C ASP A 170 -3.68 4.53 8.47
N ARG A 171 -2.78 5.47 8.13
CA ARG A 171 -1.34 5.24 8.10
C ARG A 171 -0.61 6.49 8.57
N GLU A 172 0.28 6.29 9.54
CA GLU A 172 1.04 7.38 10.14
C GLU A 172 2.54 7.07 10.14
N ASN A 173 3.33 7.96 9.55
CA ASN A 173 4.79 7.92 9.62
C ASN A 173 5.28 8.72 10.83
N ILE A 174 6.05 8.09 11.71
CA ILE A 174 6.49 8.66 12.99
C ILE A 174 7.98 8.37 13.25
N ASN A 175 8.54 9.05 14.24
CA ASN A 175 9.89 8.82 14.77
C ASN A 175 10.99 8.78 13.70
N ARG A 176 10.92 9.67 12.70
CA ARG A 176 11.88 9.72 11.59
C ARG A 176 13.08 10.58 11.93
N ARG A 177 14.25 10.13 11.48
CA ARG A 177 15.52 10.86 11.54
C ARG A 177 15.96 11.26 10.14
N ASP A 178 16.65 12.38 10.02
CA ASP A 178 17.28 12.78 8.76
C ASP A 178 18.61 12.04 8.51
N ARG A 179 19.27 12.37 7.40
CA ARG A 179 20.58 11.80 7.01
C ARG A 179 21.71 12.04 8.02
N ASN A 180 21.57 13.03 8.90
CA ASN A 180 22.53 13.33 9.96
C ASN A 180 22.15 12.65 11.29
N GLY A 181 21.08 11.84 11.31
CA GLY A 181 20.57 11.16 12.49
C GLY A 181 19.69 12.03 13.39
N LEU A 182 19.39 13.26 13.01
CA LEU A 182 18.62 14.19 13.84
C LEU A 182 17.13 13.88 13.72
N LYS A 183 16.41 13.92 14.85
CA LYS A 183 14.96 13.73 14.89
C LYS A 183 14.24 14.83 14.09
N GLN A 184 13.31 14.43 13.24
CA GLN A 184 12.46 15.31 12.44
C GLN A 184 10.99 14.90 12.54
N GLY A 185 10.10 15.87 12.34
CA GLY A 185 8.67 15.62 12.19
C GLY A 185 8.01 15.05 13.44
N LYS A 186 6.97 14.22 13.25
CA LYS A 186 6.16 13.69 14.35
C LYS A 186 6.84 12.52 15.06
N TRP A 187 6.88 12.60 16.38
CA TRP A 187 7.42 11.56 17.26
C TRP A 187 6.35 11.09 18.23
N LYS A 188 6.33 9.78 18.48
CA LYS A 188 5.48 9.12 19.48
C LYS A 188 6.31 8.15 20.31
N PHE A 189 6.07 8.19 21.61
CA PHE A 189 6.61 7.23 22.57
C PHE A 189 5.44 6.46 23.17
N PHE A 190 5.66 5.19 23.48
CA PHE A 190 4.60 4.27 23.86
C PHE A 190 4.85 3.66 25.25
N TYR A 191 3.78 3.31 25.94
CA TYR A 191 3.82 2.41 27.09
C TYR A 191 4.12 0.97 26.64
N PRO A 192 4.53 0.06 27.56
CA PRO A 192 4.78 -1.35 27.21
C PRO A 192 3.59 -2.08 26.57
N ASP A 193 2.36 -1.63 26.84
CA ASP A 193 1.14 -2.16 26.22
C ASP A 193 0.87 -1.60 24.80
N GLY A 194 1.72 -0.69 24.33
CA GLY A 194 1.66 -0.08 23.01
C GLY A 194 0.75 1.15 22.89
N LYS A 195 0.15 1.64 23.98
CA LYS A 195 -0.60 2.91 23.98
C LYS A 195 0.36 4.10 23.91
N VAL A 196 -0.09 5.20 23.30
CA VAL A 196 0.72 6.43 23.21
C VAL A 196 0.90 7.00 24.61
N LYS A 197 2.15 7.21 25.00
CA LYS A 197 2.56 7.87 26.25
C LYS A 197 2.77 9.37 26.03
N THR A 198 3.51 9.72 24.98
CA THR A 198 3.75 11.11 24.60
C THR A 198 3.83 11.22 23.09
N GLU A 199 3.28 12.29 22.52
CA GLU A 199 3.48 12.64 21.12
C GLU A 199 3.89 14.10 20.95
N GLY A 200 4.65 14.42 19.92
CA GLY A 200 5.00 15.80 19.56
C GLY A 200 5.94 15.90 18.37
N ASN A 201 6.25 17.11 17.94
CA ASN A 201 7.09 17.34 16.75
C ASN A 201 8.52 17.71 17.13
N TYR A 202 9.50 17.19 16.38
CA TYR A 202 10.91 17.54 16.47
C TYR A 202 11.38 18.25 15.20
N ARG A 203 12.33 19.17 15.38
CA ARG A 203 13.14 19.76 14.29
C ARG A 203 14.59 19.79 14.75
N ASP A 204 15.46 19.10 14.02
CA ASP A 204 16.90 19.00 14.32
C ASP A 204 17.18 18.59 15.77
N ASP A 205 16.58 17.48 16.23
CA ASP A 205 16.64 16.97 17.62
C ASP A 205 15.95 17.81 18.70
N LYS A 206 15.44 19.00 18.35
CA LYS A 206 14.79 19.89 19.32
C LYS A 206 13.28 19.76 19.27
N ARG A 207 12.63 19.76 20.43
CA ARG A 207 11.16 19.83 20.52
C ARG A 207 10.67 21.12 19.87
N ASN A 208 9.79 21.00 18.89
CA ASN A 208 9.33 22.13 18.09
C ASN A 208 7.88 21.90 17.63
N GLY A 209 6.93 22.50 18.36
CA GLY A 209 5.50 22.29 18.19
C GLY A 209 4.83 21.89 19.50
N TYR A 210 3.63 21.30 19.41
CA TYR A 210 2.90 20.80 20.56
C TYR A 210 3.40 19.43 20.99
N PHE A 211 3.57 19.26 22.30
CA PHE A 211 3.80 17.98 22.95
C PHE A 211 2.61 17.68 23.84
N LYS A 212 2.07 16.47 23.67
CA LYS A 212 0.96 15.95 24.47
C LYS A 212 1.45 14.75 25.27
N GLU A 213 0.98 14.65 26.50
CA GLU A 213 1.24 13.51 27.37
C GLU A 213 -0.07 12.84 27.76
N TYR A 214 -0.05 11.51 27.83
CA TYR A 214 -1.20 10.67 28.13
C TYR A 214 -0.90 9.71 29.27
N ASP A 215 -1.92 9.40 30.08
CA ASP A 215 -1.82 8.34 31.09
C ASP A 215 -1.93 6.92 30.49
N GLU A 216 -1.74 5.89 31.31
CA GLU A 216 -1.85 4.47 30.89
C GLU A 216 -3.26 4.07 30.41
N LYS A 217 -4.29 4.88 30.70
CA LYS A 217 -5.65 4.69 30.21
C LYS A 217 -5.85 5.36 28.85
N GLY A 218 -4.90 6.17 28.39
CA GLY A 218 -4.96 6.92 27.14
C GLY A 218 -5.63 8.30 27.28
N MET A 219 -5.83 8.79 28.50
CA MET A 219 -6.40 10.13 28.74
C MET A 219 -5.30 11.18 28.68
N LEU A 220 -5.58 12.32 28.01
CA LEU A 220 -4.67 13.45 27.91
C LEU A 220 -4.45 14.09 29.29
N ILE A 221 -3.20 14.22 29.72
CA ILE A 221 -2.83 14.81 31.02
C ILE A 221 -2.20 16.19 30.91
N ASP A 222 -1.46 16.46 29.83
CA ASP A 222 -0.79 17.75 29.61
C ASP A 222 -0.65 18.07 28.12
N ILE A 223 -0.59 19.36 27.82
CA ILE A 223 -0.21 19.90 26.51
C ILE A 223 0.70 21.11 26.68
N ALA A 224 1.88 21.05 26.06
CA ALA A 224 2.86 22.12 26.11
C ALA A 224 3.40 22.44 24.70
N LYS A 225 3.56 23.73 24.39
CA LYS A 225 4.20 24.18 23.14
C LYS A 225 5.70 24.41 23.37
N TYR A 226 6.52 23.91 22.47
CA TYR A 226 7.97 24.12 22.46
C TYR A 226 8.40 24.78 21.15
N VAL A 227 9.41 25.65 21.22
CA VAL A 227 10.12 26.19 20.05
C VAL A 227 11.61 25.96 20.30
N ASN A 228 12.21 25.06 19.52
CA ASN A 228 13.62 24.67 19.66
C ASN A 228 14.01 24.32 21.12
N ASP A 229 13.26 23.42 21.75
CA ASP A 229 13.35 22.98 23.15
C ASP A 229 12.99 24.01 24.23
N VAL A 230 12.75 25.26 23.86
CA VAL A 230 12.27 26.28 24.80
C VAL A 230 10.76 26.12 24.96
N LYS A 231 10.33 25.72 26.15
CA LYS A 231 8.90 25.70 26.52
C LYS A 231 8.36 27.13 26.40
N GLN A 232 7.27 27.29 25.68
CA GLN A 232 6.58 28.55 25.58
C GLN A 232 5.68 28.69 26.81
N GLU A 233 5.96 29.69 27.64
CA GLU A 233 5.07 30.08 28.74
C GLU A 233 3.85 30.78 28.12
N GLU A 234 2.65 30.32 28.48
CA GLU A 234 1.36 30.85 27.98
C GLU A 234 1.33 31.11 26.47
N PRO A 235 1.53 30.09 25.62
CA PRO A 235 1.54 30.31 24.18
C PRO A 235 0.20 30.95 23.77
N PRO A 236 0.20 32.02 22.96
CA PRO A 236 -1.00 32.83 22.75
C PRO A 236 -2.22 32.10 22.15
N GLU A 237 -2.01 30.88 21.65
CA GLU A 237 -3.00 29.93 21.12
C GLU A 237 -3.62 29.03 22.19
N LEU A 238 -2.92 28.82 23.32
CA LEU A 238 -3.43 28.21 24.55
C LEU A 238 -3.85 29.28 25.58
N ALA A 239 -3.64 30.57 25.27
CA ALA A 239 -4.16 31.66 26.07
C ALA A 239 -5.67 31.47 26.18
N ARG A 240 -6.17 31.41 27.42
CA ARG A 240 -7.61 31.34 27.66
C ARG A 240 -8.25 32.56 27.04
N LEU A 241 -9.09 32.34 26.05
CA LEU A 241 -9.91 33.39 25.49
C LEU A 241 -10.82 33.91 26.59
N ASP A 242 -10.83 35.23 26.78
CA ASP A 242 -11.80 35.89 27.63
C ASP A 242 -13.16 35.85 26.92
N VAL A 243 -14.15 35.26 27.58
CA VAL A 243 -15.50 35.11 27.01
C VAL A 243 -16.38 36.19 27.61
N ARG A 244 -16.66 37.22 26.82
CA ARG A 244 -17.52 38.34 27.19
C ARG A 244 -18.94 38.06 26.72
N THR A 245 -19.92 38.35 27.58
CA THR A 245 -21.34 38.04 27.33
C THR A 245 -22.19 39.28 27.63
N ASP A 246 -22.95 39.75 26.64
CA ASP A 246 -23.97 40.79 26.84
C ASP A 246 -25.35 40.14 26.96
N TYR A 247 -26.23 40.78 27.72
CA TYR A 247 -27.57 40.27 28.02
C TYR A 247 -28.66 41.26 27.56
N TYR A 248 -29.83 40.72 27.22
CA TYR A 248 -31.07 41.47 27.10
C TYR A 248 -31.56 41.95 28.47
N PRO A 249 -32.50 42.93 28.54
CA PRO A 249 -33.05 43.42 29.81
C PRO A 249 -33.71 42.33 30.67
N ASP A 250 -34.19 41.24 30.05
CA ASP A 250 -34.78 40.09 30.74
C ASP A 250 -33.74 39.08 31.26
N GLY A 251 -32.45 39.35 31.06
CA GLY A 251 -31.33 38.51 31.50
C GLY A 251 -30.94 37.38 30.55
N LYS A 252 -31.59 37.24 29.39
CA LYS A 252 -31.17 36.27 28.36
C LYS A 252 -29.91 36.74 27.65
N VAL A 253 -29.08 35.79 27.20
CA VAL A 253 -27.87 36.10 26.44
C VAL A 253 -28.26 36.78 25.12
N LYS A 254 -27.60 37.90 24.83
CA LYS A 254 -27.74 38.66 23.57
C LYS A 254 -26.54 38.43 22.67
N THR A 255 -25.33 38.48 23.23
CA THR A 255 -24.09 38.21 22.51
C THR A 255 -23.14 37.41 23.40
N ARG A 256 -22.32 36.58 22.78
CA ARG A 256 -21.21 35.90 23.47
C ARG A 256 -20.01 35.89 22.54
N ALA A 257 -18.91 36.50 22.96
CA ALA A 257 -17.73 36.68 22.12
C ALA A 257 -16.44 36.38 22.87
N SER A 258 -15.52 35.75 22.16
CA SER A 258 -14.20 35.39 22.65
C SER A 258 -13.18 36.47 22.27
N TYR A 259 -12.31 36.81 23.21
CA TYR A 259 -11.30 37.85 23.07
C TYR A 259 -9.94 37.37 23.57
N LYS A 260 -8.89 37.89 22.96
CA LYS A 260 -7.52 37.80 23.45
C LYS A 260 -7.06 39.21 23.83
N GLY A 261 -7.09 39.51 25.13
CA GLY A 261 -7.02 40.89 25.60
C GLY A 261 -8.26 41.65 25.13
N ASP A 262 -8.08 42.75 24.39
CA ASP A 262 -9.17 43.53 23.78
C ASP A 262 -9.41 43.24 22.29
N THR A 263 -8.65 42.31 21.72
CA THR A 263 -8.77 41.91 20.31
C THR A 263 -9.72 40.72 20.19
N PRO A 264 -10.77 40.78 19.34
CA PRO A 264 -11.61 39.64 19.05
C PRO A 264 -10.80 38.45 18.51
N GLU A 265 -10.99 37.27 19.09
CA GLU A 265 -10.25 36.05 18.74
C GLU A 265 -11.14 34.83 19.02
N GLY A 266 -11.34 33.95 18.03
CA GLY A 266 -12.26 32.82 18.15
C GLY A 266 -13.70 33.20 17.77
N VAL A 267 -14.70 32.63 18.45
CA VAL A 267 -16.10 32.72 18.03
C VAL A 267 -16.85 33.84 18.75
N ARG A 268 -17.62 34.61 17.98
CA ARG A 268 -18.71 35.48 18.43
C ARG A 268 -20.04 34.91 17.97
N ARG A 269 -21.03 34.86 18.87
CA ARG A 269 -22.42 34.49 18.61
C ARG A 269 -23.35 35.62 19.01
N GLU A 270 -24.41 35.79 18.25
CA GLU A 270 -25.53 36.68 18.52
C GLU A 270 -26.81 35.85 18.63
N TYR A 271 -27.62 36.14 19.63
CA TYR A 271 -28.81 35.37 19.98
C TYR A 271 -30.04 36.28 19.87
N ASP A 272 -31.19 35.72 19.48
CA ASP A 272 -32.47 36.41 19.57
C ASP A 272 -33.06 36.37 20.99
N GLU A 273 -34.19 37.05 21.22
CA GLU A 273 -34.90 37.06 22.51
C GLU A 273 -35.45 35.69 22.94
N LYS A 274 -35.43 34.69 22.05
CA LYS A 274 -35.80 33.30 22.33
C LYS A 274 -34.57 32.45 22.68
N GLY A 275 -33.35 32.99 22.58
CA GLY A 275 -32.09 32.30 22.85
C GLY A 275 -31.55 31.50 21.66
N GLN A 276 -32.07 31.72 20.44
CA GLN A 276 -31.57 31.05 19.23
C GLN A 276 -30.42 31.84 18.62
N VAL A 277 -29.36 31.17 18.19
CA VAL A 277 -28.25 31.82 17.46
C VAL A 277 -28.76 32.31 16.11
N VAL A 278 -28.69 33.62 15.88
CA VAL A 278 -29.12 34.27 14.63
C VAL A 278 -27.95 34.71 13.76
N ALA A 279 -26.76 34.83 14.33
CA ALA A 279 -25.52 35.10 13.61
C ALA A 279 -24.31 34.61 14.41
N ALA A 280 -23.27 34.20 13.71
CA ALA A 280 -21.98 33.93 14.30
C ALA A 280 -20.83 34.33 13.37
N TYR A 281 -19.73 34.72 13.98
CA TYR A 281 -18.52 35.18 13.32
C TYR A 281 -17.31 34.50 13.96
N THR A 282 -16.35 34.08 13.13
CA THR A 282 -15.03 33.64 13.60
C THR A 282 -14.02 34.73 13.35
N PHE A 283 -13.23 35.06 14.37
CA PHE A 283 -12.19 36.07 14.33
C PHE A 283 -10.81 35.43 14.49
N THR A 284 -9.83 35.99 13.78
CA THR A 284 -8.42 35.66 13.94
C THR A 284 -7.65 36.98 13.91
N ASN A 285 -6.95 37.31 15.00
CA ASN A 285 -6.28 38.60 15.19
C ASN A 285 -7.18 39.82 14.91
N GLY A 286 -8.45 39.75 15.32
CA GLY A 286 -9.44 40.82 15.14
C GLY A 286 -10.07 40.89 13.75
N VAL A 287 -9.66 40.05 12.79
CA VAL A 287 -10.23 39.99 11.43
C VAL A 287 -11.26 38.87 11.35
N ILE A 288 -12.40 39.11 10.69
CA ILE A 288 -13.41 38.08 10.45
C ILE A 288 -12.87 37.10 9.40
N THR A 289 -12.81 35.82 9.75
CA THR A 289 -12.39 34.73 8.87
C THR A 289 -13.52 33.78 8.50
N ALA A 290 -14.67 33.87 9.17
CA ALA A 290 -15.89 33.19 8.76
C ALA A 290 -17.16 33.85 9.32
N GLU A 291 -18.27 33.71 8.61
CA GLU A 291 -19.61 34.07 9.06
C GLU A 291 -20.64 32.97 8.71
N GLY A 292 -21.60 32.74 9.61
CA GLY A 292 -22.67 31.74 9.44
C GLY A 292 -23.43 31.48 10.74
N ILE A 293 -24.11 30.33 10.87
CA ILE A 293 -24.74 29.90 12.12
C ILE A 293 -23.94 28.77 12.76
N ILE A 294 -23.50 28.95 14.01
CA ILE A 294 -22.82 27.93 14.82
C ILE A 294 -23.44 27.87 16.21
N ASP A 295 -23.90 26.69 16.64
CA ASP A 295 -24.44 26.51 17.98
C ASP A 295 -23.34 26.52 19.06
N ASP A 296 -23.73 26.38 20.33
CA ASP A 296 -22.80 26.45 21.46
C ASP A 296 -21.83 25.26 21.50
N GLU A 297 -22.21 24.11 20.94
CA GLU A 297 -21.39 22.92 20.75
C GLU A 297 -20.40 23.04 19.59
N GLY A 298 -20.52 24.08 18.75
CA GLY A 298 -19.64 24.31 17.62
C GLY A 298 -20.13 23.69 16.30
N VAL A 299 -21.39 23.26 16.24
CA VAL A 299 -21.99 22.65 15.06
C VAL A 299 -22.48 23.75 14.12
N LYS A 300 -21.94 23.74 12.90
CA LYS A 300 -22.30 24.68 11.83
C LYS A 300 -23.64 24.30 11.20
N ASP A 301 -24.49 25.28 10.94
CA ASP A 301 -25.76 25.11 10.22
C ASP A 301 -26.04 26.30 9.28
N GLY A 302 -26.89 26.07 8.27
CA GLY A 302 -27.32 27.11 7.35
C GLY A 302 -26.23 27.63 6.39
N PRO A 303 -26.43 28.79 5.76
CA PRO A 303 -25.46 29.41 4.87
C PRO A 303 -24.19 29.84 5.61
N TRP A 304 -23.05 29.62 4.98
CA TRP A 304 -21.72 29.95 5.52
C TRP A 304 -20.86 30.59 4.45
N LYS A 305 -20.01 31.51 4.91
CA LYS A 305 -18.92 32.11 4.16
C LYS A 305 -17.65 32.09 4.99
N GLU A 306 -16.53 31.85 4.33
CA GLU A 306 -15.20 31.85 4.91
C GLU A 306 -14.33 32.81 4.10
N PHE A 307 -13.40 33.50 4.76
CA PHE A 307 -12.59 34.56 4.18
C PHE A 307 -11.10 34.31 4.42
N TYR A 308 -10.26 34.83 3.52
CA TYR A 308 -8.83 34.97 3.74
C TYR A 308 -8.53 36.09 4.74
N ALA A 309 -7.27 36.17 5.20
CA ALA A 309 -6.84 37.18 6.17
C ALA A 309 -6.94 38.63 5.65
N ASP A 310 -6.95 38.81 4.32
CA ASP A 310 -7.17 40.09 3.66
C ASP A 310 -8.66 40.44 3.47
N GLY A 311 -9.57 39.55 3.90
CA GLY A 311 -11.02 39.71 3.77
C GLY A 311 -11.60 39.26 2.44
N THR A 312 -10.80 38.75 1.51
CA THR A 312 -11.31 38.17 0.26
C THR A 312 -12.06 36.86 0.53
N MET A 313 -13.10 36.59 -0.27
CA MET A 313 -13.90 35.37 -0.13
C MET A 313 -13.01 34.15 -0.37
N ARG A 314 -13.07 33.16 0.53
CA ARG A 314 -12.34 31.90 0.43
C ARG A 314 -13.26 30.75 0.09
N SER A 315 -14.44 30.70 0.69
CA SER A 315 -15.46 29.71 0.33
C SER A 315 -16.85 30.15 0.76
N GLU A 316 -17.86 29.61 0.08
CA GLU A 316 -19.25 29.75 0.48
C GLU A 316 -20.05 28.47 0.20
N GLY A 317 -21.07 28.24 1.02
CA GLY A 317 -21.98 27.11 0.85
C GLY A 317 -22.93 26.96 2.02
N VAL A 318 -23.49 25.77 2.19
CA VAL A 318 -24.45 25.48 3.25
C VAL A 318 -23.94 24.32 4.10
N TYR A 319 -24.04 24.47 5.42
CA TYR A 319 -23.89 23.37 6.37
C TYR A 319 -25.25 22.87 6.85
N ARG A 320 -25.30 21.58 7.20
CA ARG A 320 -26.38 20.97 7.97
C ARG A 320 -25.78 20.04 9.01
N ASN A 321 -26.01 20.32 10.30
CA ASN A 321 -25.44 19.53 11.40
C ASN A 321 -23.92 19.33 11.28
N GLY A 322 -23.19 20.40 10.96
CA GLY A 322 -21.73 20.39 10.82
C GLY A 322 -21.19 19.81 9.52
N LYS A 323 -22.06 19.32 8.63
CA LYS A 323 -21.67 18.73 7.33
C LYS A 323 -21.99 19.68 6.18
N ARG A 324 -21.09 19.79 5.21
CA ARG A 324 -21.33 20.52 3.97
C ARG A 324 -22.44 19.84 3.19
N ILE A 325 -23.40 20.61 2.67
CA ILE A 325 -24.49 20.12 1.84
C ILE A 325 -24.73 21.03 0.65
N GLY A 326 -25.26 20.47 -0.43
CA GLY A 326 -25.60 21.20 -1.65
C GLY A 326 -24.38 21.84 -2.30
N LYS A 327 -24.60 22.93 -3.03
CA LYS A 327 -23.56 23.60 -3.81
C LYS A 327 -22.56 24.34 -2.89
N TRP A 328 -21.28 24.11 -3.17
CA TRP A 328 -20.16 24.78 -2.53
C TRP A 328 -19.27 25.42 -3.58
N ARG A 329 -18.73 26.60 -3.25
CA ARG A 329 -17.74 27.31 -4.06
C ARG A 329 -16.54 27.66 -3.19
N PHE A 330 -15.37 27.57 -3.78
CA PHE A 330 -14.09 27.93 -3.18
C PHE A 330 -13.38 28.85 -4.15
N TYR A 331 -12.60 29.78 -3.61
CA TYR A 331 -11.99 30.85 -4.38
C TYR A 331 -10.52 30.94 -4.05
N HIS A 332 -9.72 31.24 -5.07
CA HIS A 332 -8.31 31.62 -4.94
C HIS A 332 -8.20 32.96 -4.21
N GLN A 333 -7.00 33.26 -3.68
CA GLN A 333 -6.76 34.52 -2.98
C GLN A 333 -6.92 35.76 -3.89
N ASN A 334 -6.77 35.59 -5.21
CA ASN A 334 -7.05 36.64 -6.19
C ASN A 334 -8.56 36.90 -6.42
N GLY A 335 -9.44 36.11 -5.78
CA GLY A 335 -10.90 36.21 -5.87
C GLY A 335 -11.53 35.38 -7.00
N ASN A 336 -10.74 34.73 -7.85
CA ASN A 336 -11.26 33.84 -8.90
C ASN A 336 -11.74 32.53 -8.30
N LEU A 337 -12.69 31.88 -8.96
CA LEU A 337 -13.21 30.58 -8.54
C LEU A 337 -12.08 29.54 -8.63
N GLU A 338 -11.82 28.82 -7.55
CA GLU A 338 -10.83 27.73 -7.47
C GLU A 338 -11.49 26.39 -7.76
N GLN A 339 -12.64 26.14 -7.12
CA GLN A 339 -13.40 24.92 -7.33
C GLN A 339 -14.86 25.10 -6.94
N GLU A 340 -15.73 24.34 -7.60
CA GLU A 340 -17.14 24.24 -7.22
C GLU A 340 -17.69 22.83 -7.44
N GLY A 341 -18.68 22.46 -6.64
CA GLY A 341 -19.36 21.18 -6.75
C GLY A 341 -20.46 21.04 -5.72
N ASN A 342 -21.02 19.84 -5.60
CA ASN A 342 -22.07 19.57 -4.63
C ASN A 342 -21.64 18.53 -3.59
N TYR A 343 -22.21 18.66 -2.39
CA TYR A 343 -22.19 17.65 -1.36
C TYR A 343 -23.60 17.08 -1.13
N ASN A 344 -23.70 15.78 -0.91
CA ASN A 344 -24.96 15.13 -0.54
C ASN A 344 -25.32 15.40 0.94
N ASN A 345 -26.47 14.90 1.38
CA ASN A 345 -26.96 15.09 2.76
C ASN A 345 -26.10 14.41 3.84
N GLN A 346 -25.20 13.49 3.44
CA GLN A 346 -24.28 12.79 4.34
C GLN A 346 -22.95 13.54 4.50
N GLY A 347 -22.71 14.59 3.70
CA GLY A 347 -21.47 15.36 3.70
C GLY A 347 -20.42 14.88 2.71
N ASN A 348 -20.78 13.96 1.80
CA ASN A 348 -19.85 13.43 0.80
C ASN A 348 -19.99 14.22 -0.51
N THR A 349 -18.92 14.33 -1.29
CA THR A 349 -18.96 14.93 -2.63
C THR A 349 -19.90 14.13 -3.55
N ASP A 350 -20.67 14.83 -4.36
CA ASP A 350 -21.71 14.24 -5.20
C ASP A 350 -21.93 15.06 -6.48
N GLY A 351 -22.10 14.38 -7.60
CA GLY A 351 -22.22 14.99 -8.92
C GLY A 351 -20.92 15.59 -9.45
N LEU A 352 -21.05 16.48 -10.43
CA LEU A 352 -19.93 17.11 -11.12
C LEU A 352 -19.23 18.15 -10.23
N TRP A 353 -17.93 17.96 -10.06
CA TRP A 353 -16.99 18.90 -9.48
C TRP A 353 -16.10 19.49 -10.57
N LYS A 354 -15.75 20.77 -10.40
CA LYS A 354 -14.93 21.54 -11.32
C LYS A 354 -13.85 22.28 -10.55
N TRP A 355 -12.65 22.30 -11.11
CA TRP A 355 -11.50 23.02 -10.59
C TRP A 355 -10.94 23.94 -11.66
N TYR A 356 -10.36 25.04 -11.22
CA TYR A 356 -9.87 26.09 -12.08
C TYR A 356 -8.48 26.56 -11.63
N TYR A 357 -7.65 26.93 -12.59
CA TYR A 357 -6.41 27.65 -12.37
C TYR A 357 -6.68 29.06 -11.82
N GLU A 358 -5.64 29.72 -11.30
CA GLU A 358 -5.74 31.08 -10.76
C GLU A 358 -6.21 32.10 -11.80
N ASP A 359 -5.96 31.87 -13.10
CA ASP A 359 -6.42 32.72 -14.20
C ASP A 359 -7.87 32.44 -14.64
N GLY A 360 -8.52 31.44 -14.04
CA GLY A 360 -9.90 31.03 -14.30
C GLY A 360 -10.07 29.99 -15.41
N LEU A 361 -8.99 29.50 -16.03
CA LEU A 361 -9.06 28.38 -16.97
C LEU A 361 -9.43 27.08 -16.24
N MET A 362 -10.15 26.18 -16.91
CA MET A 362 -10.51 24.88 -16.34
C MET A 362 -9.25 24.06 -16.11
N LEU A 363 -9.07 23.58 -14.87
CA LEU A 363 -8.00 22.66 -14.50
C LEU A 363 -8.50 21.21 -14.59
N ARG A 364 -9.68 20.93 -14.04
CA ARG A 364 -10.21 19.56 -13.93
C ARG A 364 -11.72 19.58 -13.82
N GLU A 365 -12.34 18.55 -14.36
CA GLU A 365 -13.73 18.20 -14.05
C GLU A 365 -13.85 16.71 -13.78
N GLU A 366 -14.66 16.36 -12.78
CA GLU A 366 -14.81 14.99 -12.33
C GLU A 366 -16.17 14.78 -11.68
N ASN A 367 -16.78 13.62 -11.96
CA ASN A 367 -18.04 13.24 -11.36
C ASN A 367 -17.83 12.36 -10.13
N PHE A 368 -18.64 12.60 -9.09
CA PHE A 368 -18.64 11.82 -7.86
C PHE A 368 -20.01 11.23 -7.57
N LEU A 369 -20.01 10.07 -6.91
CA LEU A 369 -21.18 9.47 -6.28
C LEU A 369 -20.83 9.09 -4.84
N ASN A 370 -21.50 9.71 -3.88
CA ASN A 370 -21.31 9.44 -2.45
C ASN A 370 -19.84 9.51 -1.95
N GLY A 371 -19.02 10.40 -2.53
CA GLY A 371 -17.63 10.60 -2.12
C GLY A 371 -16.61 9.81 -2.92
N LYS A 372 -17.03 8.98 -3.88
CA LYS A 372 -16.14 8.25 -4.80
C LYS A 372 -16.27 8.79 -6.20
N SER A 373 -15.20 8.75 -6.99
CA SER A 373 -15.22 9.10 -8.41
C SER A 373 -16.13 8.13 -9.18
N GLU A 374 -17.01 8.66 -10.02
CA GLU A 374 -18.04 7.91 -10.75
C GLU A 374 -18.40 8.66 -12.04
N GLY A 375 -18.05 8.09 -13.19
CA GLY A 375 -18.23 8.69 -14.52
C GLY A 375 -16.98 9.40 -15.05
N LEU A 376 -17.19 10.33 -15.98
CA LEU A 376 -16.11 10.99 -16.73
C LEU A 376 -15.22 11.85 -15.82
N PHE A 377 -13.90 11.71 -16.02
CA PHE A 377 -12.82 12.54 -15.51
C PHE A 377 -12.09 13.21 -16.69
N THR A 378 -11.84 14.50 -16.57
CA THR A 378 -11.02 15.25 -17.53
C THR A 378 -10.12 16.25 -16.80
N GLU A 379 -8.84 16.28 -17.15
CA GLU A 379 -7.86 17.26 -16.66
C GLU A 379 -7.22 18.00 -17.85
N TYR A 380 -6.97 19.28 -17.66
CA TYR A 380 -6.46 20.20 -18.67
C TYR A 380 -5.14 20.83 -18.19
N ASP A 381 -4.29 21.23 -19.13
CA ASP A 381 -3.14 22.09 -18.85
C ASP A 381 -3.52 23.59 -18.79
N GLU A 382 -2.56 24.44 -18.47
CA GLU A 382 -2.71 25.91 -18.43
C GLU A 382 -3.07 26.53 -19.79
N ASN A 383 -3.00 25.79 -20.90
CA ASN A 383 -3.43 26.24 -22.22
C ASN A 383 -4.84 25.74 -22.60
N GLY A 384 -5.50 24.99 -21.72
CA GLY A 384 -6.80 24.37 -21.96
C GLY A 384 -6.74 23.08 -22.80
N THR A 385 -5.56 22.48 -22.96
CA THR A 385 -5.39 21.20 -23.66
C THR A 385 -5.71 20.05 -22.71
N VAL A 386 -6.53 19.09 -23.15
CA VAL A 386 -6.83 17.88 -22.36
C VAL A 386 -5.55 17.04 -22.23
N ILE A 387 -5.09 16.87 -20.98
CA ILE A 387 -3.92 16.08 -20.64
C ILE A 387 -4.27 14.74 -20.01
N ILE A 388 -5.40 14.62 -19.33
CA ILE A 388 -5.86 13.34 -18.78
C ILE A 388 -7.35 13.19 -19.05
N GLN A 389 -7.78 12.02 -19.49
CA GLN A 389 -9.19 11.72 -19.68
C GLN A 389 -9.47 10.24 -19.52
N GLY A 390 -10.57 9.92 -18.84
CA GLY A 390 -11.08 8.57 -18.70
C GLY A 390 -12.34 8.51 -17.86
N GLU A 391 -12.77 7.30 -17.50
CA GLU A 391 -13.98 7.06 -16.72
C GLU A 391 -13.65 6.31 -15.43
N TYR A 392 -14.31 6.70 -14.33
CA TYR A 392 -14.27 5.98 -13.06
C TYR A 392 -15.57 5.21 -12.85
N VAL A 393 -15.48 4.02 -12.25
CA VAL A 393 -16.62 3.28 -11.72
C VAL A 393 -16.26 2.82 -10.31
N ASP A 394 -17.08 3.17 -9.31
CA ASP A 394 -16.84 2.84 -7.90
C ASP A 394 -15.50 3.36 -7.33
N GLY A 395 -14.96 4.43 -7.93
CA GLY A 395 -13.66 5.01 -7.58
C GLY A 395 -12.45 4.32 -8.21
N LEU A 396 -12.66 3.41 -9.17
CA LEU A 396 -11.62 2.71 -9.91
C LEU A 396 -11.66 3.10 -11.39
N GLU A 397 -10.49 3.21 -12.02
CA GLU A 397 -10.39 3.48 -13.45
C GLU A 397 -11.05 2.36 -14.27
N GLU A 398 -11.91 2.73 -15.21
CA GLU A 398 -12.65 1.82 -16.08
C GLU A 398 -12.64 2.36 -17.52
N GLY A 399 -12.62 1.47 -18.50
CA GLY A 399 -12.71 1.86 -19.91
C GLY A 399 -11.43 2.51 -20.43
N PHE A 400 -11.54 3.31 -21.48
CA PHE A 400 -10.39 3.89 -22.16
C PHE A 400 -9.87 5.13 -21.42
N TRP A 401 -8.55 5.16 -21.22
CA TRP A 401 -7.84 6.24 -20.56
C TRP A 401 -6.73 6.78 -21.45
N LYS A 402 -6.51 8.08 -21.34
CA LYS A 402 -5.44 8.82 -22.01
C LYS A 402 -4.74 9.72 -21.00
N TYR A 403 -3.42 9.73 -21.04
CA TYR A 403 -2.54 10.55 -20.21
C TYR A 403 -1.51 11.28 -21.07
N GLN A 404 -1.19 12.50 -20.66
CA GLN A 404 -0.15 13.37 -21.19
C GLN A 404 0.54 14.00 -19.98
N HIS A 405 1.78 13.62 -19.72
CA HIS A 405 2.58 14.17 -18.64
C HIS A 405 3.87 14.74 -19.21
N GLY A 406 3.90 16.07 -19.35
CA GLY A 406 5.01 16.74 -20.02
C GLY A 406 5.14 16.24 -21.46
N ASP A 407 6.24 15.55 -21.74
CA ASP A 407 6.66 15.09 -23.05
C ASP A 407 6.20 13.64 -23.35
N HIS A 408 5.79 12.90 -22.31
CA HIS A 408 5.27 11.52 -22.39
C HIS A 408 3.75 11.46 -22.61
N ARG A 409 3.33 10.53 -23.48
CA ARG A 409 1.92 10.21 -23.74
C ARG A 409 1.65 8.72 -23.61
N GLU A 410 0.52 8.38 -23.02
CA GLU A 410 0.04 7.01 -22.97
C GLU A 410 -1.46 6.88 -23.04
N GLU A 411 -1.92 5.76 -23.59
CA GLU A 411 -3.34 5.45 -23.70
C GLU A 411 -3.57 3.94 -23.66
N GLY A 412 -4.73 3.54 -23.14
CA GLY A 412 -5.13 2.14 -23.06
C GLY A 412 -6.42 1.96 -22.28
N THR A 413 -6.76 0.72 -21.96
CA THR A 413 -7.99 0.41 -21.24
C THR A 413 -7.69 -0.06 -19.81
N TYR A 414 -8.50 0.39 -18.86
CA TYR A 414 -8.55 -0.12 -17.49
C TYR A 414 -9.82 -0.95 -17.28
N ARG A 415 -9.71 -1.91 -16.36
CA ARG A 415 -10.84 -2.65 -15.79
C ARG A 415 -10.61 -2.79 -14.29
N GLY A 416 -11.51 -2.25 -13.48
CA GLY A 416 -11.39 -2.31 -12.01
C GLY A 416 -10.07 -1.73 -11.49
N GLY A 417 -9.58 -0.65 -12.12
CA GLY A 417 -8.34 0.04 -11.72
C GLY A 417 -7.04 -0.65 -12.16
N MET A 418 -7.12 -1.70 -12.98
CA MET A 418 -5.93 -2.42 -13.50
C MET A 418 -5.88 -2.36 -15.03
N ARG A 419 -4.67 -2.24 -15.60
CA ARG A 419 -4.50 -2.18 -17.07
C ARG A 419 -5.00 -3.47 -17.71
N ASN A 420 -5.83 -3.35 -18.73
CA ASN A 420 -6.42 -4.46 -19.45
C ASN A 420 -6.56 -4.15 -20.95
N GLY A 421 -6.19 -5.09 -21.82
CA GLY A 421 -6.20 -4.89 -23.27
C GLY A 421 -4.97 -4.15 -23.77
N ASP A 422 -5.05 -3.58 -24.98
CA ASP A 422 -3.93 -2.92 -25.65
C ASP A 422 -3.61 -1.56 -25.04
N TRP A 423 -2.32 -1.34 -24.80
CA TRP A 423 -1.74 -0.10 -24.31
C TRP A 423 -0.70 0.42 -25.30
N LYS A 424 -0.63 1.74 -25.44
CA LYS A 424 0.31 2.43 -26.32
C LYS A 424 0.96 3.59 -25.60
N TYR A 425 2.28 3.69 -25.72
CA TYR A 425 3.07 4.83 -25.24
C TYR A 425 3.73 5.52 -26.42
N TYR A 426 3.90 6.83 -26.31
CA TYR A 426 4.46 7.66 -27.36
C TYR A 426 5.59 8.53 -26.82
N TYR A 427 6.60 8.76 -27.67
CA TYR A 427 7.60 9.79 -27.48
C TYR A 427 7.00 11.19 -27.70
N ASP A 428 7.73 12.21 -27.29
CA ASP A 428 7.37 13.62 -27.42
C ASP A 428 7.16 14.02 -28.89
N ASN A 429 7.94 13.41 -29.79
CA ASN A 429 7.82 13.60 -31.24
C ASN A 429 6.55 12.95 -31.84
N GLY A 430 5.72 12.29 -31.01
CA GLY A 430 4.48 11.61 -31.39
C GLY A 430 4.65 10.23 -31.99
N GLN A 431 5.87 9.72 -32.12
CA GLN A 431 6.10 8.35 -32.54
C GLN A 431 5.84 7.38 -31.39
N LEU A 432 5.30 6.21 -31.71
CA LEU A 432 5.07 5.13 -30.77
C LEU A 432 6.42 4.73 -30.14
N SER A 433 6.48 4.63 -28.81
CA SER A 433 7.62 4.10 -28.06
C SER A 433 7.37 2.67 -27.59
N PHE A 434 6.10 2.33 -27.37
CA PHE A 434 5.65 1.01 -26.91
C PHE A 434 4.23 0.71 -27.36
N GLN A 435 3.96 -0.56 -27.65
CA GLN A 435 2.62 -1.12 -27.71
C GLN A 435 2.63 -2.55 -27.15
N GLY A 436 1.65 -2.89 -26.32
CA GLY A 436 1.48 -4.24 -25.78
C GLY A 436 0.17 -4.41 -25.02
N ALA A 437 -0.26 -5.65 -24.80
CA ALA A 437 -1.50 -5.94 -24.12
C ALA A 437 -1.29 -6.36 -22.65
N PHE A 438 -2.27 -6.05 -21.79
CA PHE A 438 -2.26 -6.38 -20.37
C PHE A 438 -3.53 -7.15 -19.98
N ILE A 439 -3.42 -7.97 -18.93
CA ILE A 439 -4.56 -8.56 -18.21
C ILE A 439 -4.32 -8.31 -16.73
N ASP A 440 -5.17 -7.52 -16.09
CA ASP A 440 -5.07 -7.15 -14.68
C ASP A 440 -3.63 -6.72 -14.29
N ASP A 441 -3.10 -5.74 -15.02
CA ASP A 441 -1.72 -5.23 -14.94
C ASP A 441 -0.58 -6.19 -15.33
N ASN A 442 -0.87 -7.45 -15.60
CA ASN A 442 0.14 -8.41 -16.04
C ASN A 442 0.34 -8.31 -17.56
N PRO A 443 1.59 -8.09 -18.04
CA PRO A 443 1.91 -8.16 -19.47
C PRO A 443 1.43 -9.47 -20.09
N ASN A 444 0.68 -9.41 -21.19
CA ASN A 444 0.18 -10.60 -21.87
C ASN A 444 0.09 -10.41 -23.39
N GLY A 445 0.44 -11.43 -24.16
CA GLY A 445 0.51 -11.35 -25.62
C GLY A 445 1.70 -10.55 -26.13
N ARG A 446 1.63 -10.12 -27.39
CA ARG A 446 2.75 -9.46 -28.09
C ARG A 446 3.00 -8.07 -27.55
N HIS A 447 4.26 -7.79 -27.26
CA HIS A 447 4.76 -6.47 -26.89
C HIS A 447 5.82 -6.03 -27.90
N SER A 448 5.84 -4.74 -28.18
CA SER A 448 6.77 -4.13 -29.14
C SER A 448 7.20 -2.77 -28.62
N TRP A 449 8.50 -2.55 -28.57
CA TRP A 449 9.14 -1.27 -28.29
C TRP A 449 9.76 -0.74 -29.57
N PHE A 450 9.84 0.57 -29.67
CA PHE A 450 10.33 1.26 -30.85
C PHE A 450 11.38 2.28 -30.45
N TRP A 451 12.30 2.59 -31.35
CA TRP A 451 13.24 3.69 -31.21
C TRP A 451 12.54 5.02 -31.56
N PRO A 452 13.09 6.20 -31.15
CA PRO A 452 12.55 7.51 -31.54
C PRO A 452 12.55 7.81 -33.05
N ASN A 453 13.10 6.91 -33.88
CA ASN A 453 13.05 6.98 -35.33
C ASN A 453 11.94 6.09 -35.94
N GLY A 454 11.13 5.44 -35.10
CA GLY A 454 9.98 4.61 -35.48
C GLY A 454 10.32 3.16 -35.82
N LYS A 455 11.60 2.78 -35.86
CA LYS A 455 12.01 1.39 -36.08
C LYS A 455 11.84 0.58 -34.79
N LYS A 456 11.53 -0.71 -34.91
CA LYS A 456 11.45 -1.61 -33.76
C LYS A 456 12.78 -1.61 -32.99
N LYS A 457 12.66 -1.64 -31.68
CA LYS A 457 13.74 -1.73 -30.71
C LYS A 457 13.77 -3.12 -30.08
N ASP A 458 12.62 -3.57 -29.59
CA ASP A 458 12.46 -4.90 -29.00
C ASP A 458 11.06 -5.43 -29.36
N GLU A 459 10.91 -6.74 -29.51
CA GLU A 459 9.60 -7.38 -29.52
C GLU A 459 9.63 -8.80 -28.97
N GLY A 460 8.49 -9.25 -28.44
CA GLY A 460 8.33 -10.61 -27.94
C GLY A 460 6.94 -10.82 -27.37
N GLU A 461 6.68 -12.02 -26.86
CA GLU A 461 5.40 -12.35 -26.23
C GLU A 461 5.56 -12.53 -24.73
N TYR A 462 4.55 -12.08 -23.98
CA TYR A 462 4.35 -12.40 -22.58
C TYR A 462 3.19 -13.37 -22.41
N LEU A 463 3.29 -14.22 -21.38
CA LEU A 463 2.18 -14.99 -20.84
C LEU A 463 2.07 -14.68 -19.34
N MET A 464 1.06 -13.92 -18.94
CA MET A 464 0.81 -13.52 -17.54
C MET A 464 2.06 -12.98 -16.82
N GLY A 465 2.72 -11.99 -17.43
CA GLY A 465 3.90 -11.32 -16.89
C GLY A 465 5.23 -12.04 -17.15
N MET A 466 5.22 -13.27 -17.66
CA MET A 466 6.44 -14.03 -17.96
C MET A 466 6.78 -14.00 -19.45
N LYS A 467 8.03 -13.70 -19.80
CA LYS A 467 8.51 -13.78 -21.19
C LYS A 467 8.32 -15.20 -21.73
N ASN A 468 7.79 -15.32 -22.94
CA ASN A 468 7.54 -16.58 -23.60
C ASN A 468 7.83 -16.48 -25.11
N GLY A 469 8.38 -17.55 -25.69
CA GLY A 469 8.76 -17.56 -27.11
C GLY A 469 10.02 -16.74 -27.40
N ASP A 470 10.18 -16.37 -28.65
CA ASP A 470 11.35 -15.63 -29.12
C ASP A 470 11.20 -14.13 -28.85
N TRP A 471 12.20 -13.58 -28.20
CA TRP A 471 12.37 -12.16 -27.95
C TRP A 471 13.47 -11.64 -28.86
N ILE A 472 13.13 -10.65 -29.68
CA ILE A 472 14.01 -10.11 -30.71
C ILE A 472 14.38 -8.68 -30.33
N GLN A 473 15.68 -8.40 -30.25
CA GLN A 473 16.23 -7.06 -30.08
C GLN A 473 16.78 -6.55 -31.41
N TYR A 474 16.61 -5.27 -31.67
CA TYR A 474 16.99 -4.62 -32.91
C TYR A 474 17.93 -3.44 -32.66
N ASN A 475 18.91 -3.28 -33.53
CA ASN A 475 19.72 -2.06 -33.61
C ASN A 475 18.88 -0.86 -34.08
N THR A 476 19.38 0.35 -33.89
CA THR A 476 18.71 1.60 -34.32
C THR A 476 18.49 1.69 -35.83
N ASP A 477 19.22 0.92 -36.64
CA ASP A 477 19.04 0.81 -38.08
C ASP A 477 17.97 -0.22 -38.50
N GLY A 478 17.43 -1.00 -37.55
CA GLY A 478 16.41 -2.03 -37.76
C GLY A 478 16.97 -3.42 -38.04
N THR A 479 18.30 -3.62 -38.03
CA THR A 479 18.90 -4.95 -38.10
C THR A 479 18.70 -5.71 -36.79
N VAL A 480 18.50 -7.04 -36.86
CA VAL A 480 18.39 -7.88 -35.66
C VAL A 480 19.74 -7.88 -34.94
N PHE A 481 19.72 -7.45 -33.69
CA PHE A 481 20.88 -7.48 -32.80
C PHE A 481 20.99 -8.85 -32.12
N MET A 482 19.88 -9.39 -31.61
CA MET A 482 19.87 -10.60 -30.78
C MET A 482 18.49 -11.27 -30.78
N VAL A 483 18.46 -12.60 -30.69
CA VAL A 483 17.25 -13.38 -30.40
C VAL A 483 17.44 -14.26 -29.17
N ILE A 484 16.56 -14.11 -28.17
CA ILE A 484 16.54 -14.94 -26.95
C ILE A 484 15.22 -15.70 -26.89
N SER A 485 15.27 -17.03 -26.77
CA SER A 485 14.06 -17.84 -26.59
C SER A 485 13.79 -18.08 -25.11
N TYR A 486 12.58 -17.75 -24.65
CA TYR A 486 12.10 -17.96 -23.28
C TYR A 486 11.01 -19.03 -23.21
N GLN A 487 10.95 -19.75 -22.10
CA GLN A 487 9.80 -20.60 -21.73
C GLN A 487 9.45 -20.37 -20.25
N ASN A 488 8.26 -19.85 -19.99
CA ASN A 488 7.78 -19.49 -18.64
C ASN A 488 8.77 -18.58 -17.88
N GLY A 489 9.30 -17.55 -18.56
CA GLY A 489 10.25 -16.61 -17.97
C GLY A 489 11.70 -17.11 -17.86
N ILE A 490 11.97 -18.39 -18.16
CA ILE A 490 13.32 -18.96 -18.11
C ILE A 490 13.93 -18.94 -19.52
N GLU A 491 15.13 -18.37 -19.65
CA GLU A 491 15.92 -18.41 -20.89
C GLU A 491 16.27 -19.84 -21.27
N LYS A 492 15.97 -20.22 -22.51
CA LYS A 492 16.25 -21.55 -23.05
C LYS A 492 17.29 -21.53 -24.16
N LYS A 493 17.31 -20.48 -24.97
CA LYS A 493 18.24 -20.34 -26.09
C LYS A 493 18.71 -18.90 -26.26
N TYR A 494 19.93 -18.79 -26.76
CA TYR A 494 20.54 -17.55 -27.22
C TYR A 494 20.99 -17.75 -28.67
N ASP A 495 20.46 -16.99 -29.62
CA ASP A 495 20.75 -17.11 -31.07
C ASP A 495 20.74 -18.57 -31.59
N GLY A 496 19.79 -19.37 -31.09
CA GLY A 496 19.63 -20.79 -31.44
C GLY A 496 20.49 -21.79 -30.63
N VAL A 497 21.44 -21.32 -29.81
CA VAL A 497 22.26 -22.15 -28.92
C VAL A 497 21.51 -22.41 -27.61
N ARG A 498 21.33 -23.69 -27.22
CA ARG A 498 20.67 -24.05 -25.95
C ARG A 498 21.55 -23.71 -24.76
N ILE A 499 20.98 -23.03 -23.77
CA ILE A 499 21.64 -22.78 -22.49
C ILE A 499 21.48 -24.04 -21.64
N LYS A 500 22.60 -24.69 -21.29
CA LYS A 500 22.60 -25.75 -20.25
C LYS A 500 22.67 -25.04 -18.90
N PRO A 501 21.76 -25.33 -17.95
CA PRO A 501 21.93 -24.81 -16.59
C PRO A 501 23.27 -25.32 -16.05
N GLU A 502 24.11 -24.42 -15.55
CA GLU A 502 25.30 -24.82 -14.79
C GLU A 502 24.84 -25.60 -13.54
N PRO A 503 25.49 -26.73 -13.20
CA PRO A 503 25.33 -27.29 -11.87
C PRO A 503 25.83 -26.25 -10.87
N LEU A 504 24.97 -25.85 -9.93
CA LEU A 504 25.34 -24.96 -8.83
C LEU A 504 26.49 -25.64 -8.05
N GLU A 505 27.66 -25.00 -8.05
CA GLU A 505 28.86 -25.43 -7.28
C GLU A 505 28.71 -25.25 -5.77
#